data_AF-E3QN53-F1
#
_entry.id   AF-E3QN53-F1
#
_cell.length_a   1.000
_cell.length_b   1.000
_cell.length_c   1.000
_cell.angle_alpha   90.00
_cell.angle_beta   90.00
_cell.angle_gamma   90.00
#
_symmetry.space_group_name_H-M   'P 1'
#
loop_
_entity.id
_entity.type
_entity.pdbx_description
1 polymer ?
#
loop_
_entity_poly.entity_id
_entity_poly.type
_entity_poly.pdbx_seq_one_letter_code
_entity_poly.pdbx_strand_id
1 'polypeptide(L)'
;MGANYMELQPGAQVPPRLLVNHHAKGFSKRKKANVLALMRRRIWTFPLILTIAMLSLYAINPTESNPTYHFIFPSYKLENDSGNTTQYGKGPWDIAFVCFYTVVLTFTREVCMQEMLGPLARVWGIKSRAKRARFAENMYTALYVTAIAPWGMHVMSRTPVWYFNTHGMYADFPHRTHDASFKCYYLLQAAFWAQQVVVMVLGLEQRRKDFQELVAHHVVTVALVALSYRFHFAYMGIAVYITHDISDFFLAVSKSLNYLENRLQGVSFGVCIAVWIYLRHYINLRILYSALPGSEFSTVGPYELNWETEQYKCPLSNVITFGLLAALQALNLFWLYCLLRSAYKFVFLGVAKDDRSEDEEESVIQPSVQGEEPATVGISAQEVEKHRKDFPSRVTGNGAVYMQGPLQGRKPRKTSQ
;
A
#
# COMPACT_ATOMS: atom_id res chain seq x y z
N MET A 1 70.83 30.72 8.62
CA MET A 1 71.84 30.53 9.68
C MET A 1 71.69 29.12 10.21
N GLY A 2 72.79 28.36 10.16
CA GLY A 2 72.80 26.92 10.40
C GLY A 2 72.72 26.51 11.87
N ALA A 3 72.53 25.20 11.99
CA ALA A 3 72.50 24.32 13.15
C ALA A 3 73.32 24.73 14.38
N ASN A 4 72.88 24.27 15.56
CA ASN A 4 73.77 23.47 16.39
C ASN A 4 73.03 22.49 17.32
N TYR A 5 73.70 21.35 17.46
CA TYR A 5 73.39 20.12 18.15
C TYR A 5 73.42 20.27 19.67
N MET A 6 72.67 19.44 20.40
CA MET A 6 73.23 18.78 21.58
C MET A 6 72.49 17.50 21.95
N GLU A 7 73.30 16.45 22.10
CA GLU A 7 72.94 15.09 22.51
C GLU A 7 72.41 15.00 23.95
N LEU A 8 71.51 14.03 24.07
CA LEU A 8 71.04 13.24 25.21
C LEU A 8 71.76 13.32 26.57
N GLN A 9 70.95 13.36 27.64
CA GLN A 9 71.23 12.64 28.88
C GLN A 9 70.00 11.87 29.42
N PRO A 10 70.23 10.80 30.21
CA PRO A 10 69.40 9.58 30.21
C PRO A 10 68.51 9.46 31.46
N GLY A 11 67.42 8.68 31.37
CA GLY A 11 66.77 8.14 32.58
C GLY A 11 65.25 8.21 32.68
N ALA A 12 64.49 7.88 31.64
CA ALA A 12 63.06 7.61 31.79
C ALA A 12 62.72 6.20 31.27
N GLN A 13 62.38 5.33 32.21
CA GLN A 13 61.98 3.94 31.99
C GLN A 13 60.71 3.86 31.12
N VAL A 14 60.73 2.96 30.14
CA VAL A 14 59.57 2.63 29.30
C VAL A 14 58.83 1.43 29.93
N PRO A 15 57.53 1.52 30.30
CA PRO A 15 56.75 0.35 30.71
C PRO A 15 56.21 -0.45 29.51
N PRO A 16 55.88 -1.75 29.68
CA PRO A 16 55.75 -2.70 28.58
C PRO A 16 54.47 -2.55 27.77
N ARG A 17 54.58 -2.81 26.46
CA ARG A 17 53.47 -2.94 25.51
C ARG A 17 52.40 -3.93 26.01
N LEU A 18 51.20 -3.43 26.30
CA LEU A 18 49.98 -4.22 26.28
C LEU A 18 49.42 -4.24 24.85
N LEU A 19 49.61 -5.35 24.14
CA LEU A 19 48.93 -5.64 22.88
C LEU A 19 47.43 -5.85 23.16
N VAL A 20 46.66 -4.77 23.19
CA VAL A 20 45.19 -4.85 23.19
C VAL A 20 44.75 -5.20 21.77
N ASN A 21 44.22 -6.42 21.65
CA ASN A 21 43.73 -7.04 20.43
C ASN A 21 42.53 -6.24 19.84
N HIS A 22 42.81 -5.23 19.01
CA HIS A 22 41.80 -4.34 18.41
C HIS A 22 41.03 -4.98 17.24
N HIS A 23 41.37 -6.21 16.82
CA HIS A 23 40.83 -6.81 15.60
C HIS A 23 39.44 -7.48 15.76
N ALA A 24 39.01 -7.82 16.98
CA ALA A 24 37.73 -8.52 17.18
C ALA A 24 36.50 -7.57 17.25
N LYS A 25 36.68 -6.32 17.71
CA LYS A 25 35.56 -5.37 17.92
C LYS A 25 35.13 -4.63 16.64
N GLY A 26 36.00 -4.50 15.64
CA GLY A 26 35.71 -3.81 14.37
C GLY A 26 34.84 -4.62 13.41
N PHE A 27 35.04 -5.93 13.34
CA PHE A 27 34.30 -6.81 12.41
C PHE A 27 32.82 -6.96 12.80
N SER A 28 32.51 -7.02 14.09
CA SER A 28 31.13 -7.15 14.61
C SER A 28 30.31 -5.88 14.39
N LYS A 29 30.89 -4.69 14.62
CA LYS A 29 30.22 -3.41 14.35
C LYS A 29 29.97 -3.20 12.85
N ARG A 30 30.91 -3.60 11.99
CA ARG A 30 30.77 -3.50 10.52
C ARG A 30 29.71 -4.47 9.97
N LYS A 31 29.63 -5.72 10.50
CA LYS A 31 28.54 -6.66 10.18
C LYS A 31 27.18 -6.13 10.65
N LYS A 32 27.07 -5.63 11.89
CA LYS A 32 25.82 -5.03 12.40
C LYS A 32 25.39 -3.82 11.58
N ALA A 33 26.32 -2.95 11.20
CA ALA A 33 26.04 -1.80 10.34
C ALA A 33 25.60 -2.21 8.92
N ASN A 34 26.20 -3.26 8.35
CA ASN A 34 25.79 -3.79 7.04
C ASN A 34 24.43 -4.48 7.09
N VAL A 35 24.11 -5.20 8.17
CA VAL A 35 22.78 -5.81 8.39
C VAL A 35 21.73 -4.72 8.59
N LEU A 36 21.99 -3.70 9.40
CA LEU A 36 21.10 -2.54 9.58
C LEU A 36 20.93 -1.73 8.29
N ALA A 37 21.98 -1.59 7.49
CA ALA A 37 21.91 -0.93 6.18
C ALA A 37 21.17 -1.78 5.13
N LEU A 38 21.30 -3.10 5.18
CA LEU A 38 20.53 -4.03 4.35
C LEU A 38 19.06 -4.04 4.75
N MET A 39 18.76 -4.02 6.05
CA MET A 39 17.41 -3.86 6.60
C MET A 39 16.77 -2.52 6.20
N ARG A 40 17.56 -1.45 6.18
CA ARG A 40 17.11 -0.12 5.72
C ARG A 40 16.87 -0.07 4.19
N ARG A 41 17.50 -0.96 3.41
CA ARG A 41 17.33 -1.02 1.93
C ARG A 41 16.20 -1.93 1.48
N ARG A 42 15.82 -2.94 2.28
CA ARG A 42 14.75 -3.89 1.97
C ARG A 42 13.72 -3.91 3.09
N ILE A 43 12.65 -3.12 2.91
CA ILE A 43 11.56 -2.93 3.87
C ILE A 43 10.92 -4.27 4.30
N TRP A 44 10.93 -5.29 3.43
CA TRP A 44 10.42 -6.63 3.72
C TRP A 44 11.22 -7.44 4.75
N THR A 45 12.47 -7.07 5.05
CA THR A 45 13.35 -7.86 5.94
C THR A 45 12.85 -7.94 7.37
N PHE A 46 12.28 -6.85 7.90
CA PHE A 46 11.75 -6.83 9.26
C PHE A 46 10.51 -7.72 9.41
N PRO A 47 9.46 -7.57 8.57
CA PRO A 47 8.33 -8.50 8.55
C PRO A 47 8.77 -9.97 8.36
N LEU A 48 9.72 -10.24 7.45
CA LEU A 48 10.23 -11.59 7.22
C LEU A 48 10.84 -12.21 8.48
N ILE A 49 11.69 -11.47 9.19
CA ILE A 49 12.34 -11.97 10.41
C ILE A 49 11.29 -12.31 11.47
N LEU A 50 10.27 -11.46 11.62
CA LEU A 50 9.17 -11.71 12.55
C LEU A 50 8.36 -12.95 12.16
N THR A 51 8.05 -13.13 10.88
CA THR A 51 7.38 -14.33 10.36
C THR A 51 8.22 -15.59 10.58
N ILE A 52 9.50 -15.58 10.22
CA ILE A 52 10.40 -16.73 10.41
C ILE A 52 10.55 -17.06 11.89
N ALA A 53 10.69 -16.05 12.76
CA ALA A 53 10.81 -16.27 14.20
C ALA A 53 9.58 -16.98 14.75
N MET A 54 8.37 -16.54 14.38
CA MET A 54 7.13 -17.17 14.84
C MET A 54 6.97 -18.60 14.32
N LEU A 55 7.26 -18.83 13.02
CA LEU A 55 7.20 -20.18 12.44
C LEU A 55 8.26 -21.12 13.04
N SER A 56 9.45 -20.60 13.37
CA SER A 56 10.50 -21.38 14.02
C SER A 56 10.11 -21.77 15.44
N LEU A 57 9.47 -20.86 16.19
CA LEU A 57 8.93 -21.15 17.53
C LEU A 57 7.83 -22.23 17.47
N TYR A 58 7.00 -22.23 16.44
CA TYR A 58 6.04 -23.30 16.20
C TYR A 58 6.72 -24.64 15.86
N ALA A 59 7.75 -24.61 15.01
CA ALA A 59 8.46 -25.81 14.57
C ALA A 59 9.20 -26.56 15.70
N ILE A 60 9.53 -25.88 16.81
CA ILE A 60 10.14 -26.52 18.00
C ILE A 60 9.16 -27.49 18.67
N ASN A 61 7.87 -27.17 18.70
CA ASN A 61 6.82 -28.03 19.24
C ASN A 61 5.54 -27.83 18.41
N PRO A 62 5.36 -28.59 17.32
CA PRO A 62 4.24 -28.43 16.39
C PRO A 62 2.97 -29.12 16.92
N THR A 63 2.54 -28.71 18.11
CA THR A 63 1.32 -29.22 18.76
C THR A 63 0.41 -28.07 19.18
N GLU A 64 -0.87 -28.35 19.43
CA GLU A 64 -1.84 -27.36 19.91
C GLU A 64 -1.46 -26.75 21.27
N SER A 65 -0.56 -27.40 22.01
CA SER A 65 -0.03 -26.90 23.29
C SER A 65 0.90 -25.68 23.14
N ASN A 66 1.38 -25.42 21.92
CA ASN A 66 2.29 -24.31 21.66
C ASN A 66 1.50 -22.98 21.58
N PRO A 67 1.89 -21.93 22.33
CA PRO A 67 1.22 -20.62 22.25
C PRO A 67 1.19 -20.03 20.83
N THR A 68 2.17 -20.37 20.00
CA THR A 68 2.25 -19.92 18.59
C THR A 68 1.20 -20.57 17.69
N TYR A 69 0.57 -21.68 18.12
CA TYR A 69 -0.52 -22.33 17.40
C TYR A 69 -1.67 -21.34 17.13
N HIS A 70 -2.02 -20.52 18.12
CA HIS A 70 -3.10 -19.52 18.03
C HIS A 70 -2.84 -18.40 17.01
N PHE A 71 -1.59 -18.20 16.61
CA PHE A 71 -1.23 -17.21 15.59
C PHE A 71 -1.35 -17.79 14.18
N ILE A 72 -1.14 -19.10 14.01
CA ILE A 72 -1.07 -19.77 12.70
C ILE A 72 -2.40 -20.41 12.33
N PHE A 73 -3.12 -20.98 13.29
CA PHE A 73 -4.34 -21.76 13.07
C PHE A 73 -5.56 -21.10 13.74
N PRO A 74 -6.78 -21.28 13.18
CA PRO A 74 -7.99 -20.76 13.80
C PRO A 74 -8.19 -21.39 15.18
N SER A 75 -8.42 -20.54 16.18
CA SER A 75 -8.61 -20.95 17.57
C SER A 75 -10.07 -21.24 17.90
N TYR A 76 -10.35 -21.84 19.07
CA TYR A 76 -11.70 -22.12 19.58
C TYR A 76 -12.48 -23.15 18.76
N LYS A 77 -11.83 -24.28 18.44
CA LYS A 77 -12.49 -25.45 17.85
C LYS A 77 -13.53 -26.00 18.83
N LEU A 78 -14.75 -26.20 18.36
CA LEU A 78 -15.82 -26.81 19.14
C LEU A 78 -15.85 -28.32 18.87
N GLU A 79 -16.04 -29.11 19.93
CA GLU A 79 -16.23 -30.54 19.82
C GLU A 79 -17.61 -30.81 19.20
N ASN A 80 -17.62 -31.48 18.05
CA ASN A 80 -18.85 -31.89 17.37
C ASN A 80 -18.91 -33.42 17.36
N ASP A 81 -19.80 -34.00 18.18
CA ASP A 81 -20.03 -35.44 18.26
C ASP A 81 -20.80 -36.02 17.05
N SER A 82 -21.29 -35.18 16.14
CA SER A 82 -22.31 -35.55 15.15
C SER A 82 -21.81 -35.75 13.70
N GLY A 83 -20.50 -35.87 13.45
CA GLY A 83 -19.97 -36.12 12.09
C GLY A 83 -20.15 -34.96 11.09
N ASN A 84 -20.68 -33.83 11.53
CA ASN A 84 -20.81 -32.59 10.76
C ASN A 84 -19.49 -31.81 10.69
N THR A 85 -19.42 -30.83 9.77
CA THR A 85 -18.26 -29.94 9.61
C THR A 85 -17.84 -29.31 10.93
N THR A 86 -16.53 -29.33 11.22
CA THR A 86 -15.96 -28.74 12.43
C THR A 86 -16.30 -27.24 12.51
N GLN A 87 -16.89 -26.84 13.64
CA GLN A 87 -17.26 -25.46 13.91
C GLN A 87 -16.27 -24.79 14.85
N TYR A 88 -16.12 -23.48 14.70
CA TYR A 88 -15.24 -22.64 15.50
C TYR A 88 -16.03 -21.49 16.12
N GLY A 89 -15.79 -21.24 17.41
CA GLY A 89 -16.28 -20.07 18.13
C GLY A 89 -15.40 -18.84 17.92
N LYS A 90 -15.58 -17.82 18.75
CA LYS A 90 -14.80 -16.56 18.70
C LYS A 90 -14.07 -16.31 20.01
N GLY A 91 -12.96 -15.57 19.96
CA GLY A 91 -12.32 -15.09 21.18
C GLY A 91 -11.05 -14.28 20.94
N PRO A 92 -10.37 -13.81 22.01
CA PRO A 92 -9.23 -12.90 21.90
C PRO A 92 -8.04 -13.44 21.09
N TRP A 93 -7.85 -14.77 21.03
CA TRP A 93 -6.80 -15.38 20.19
C TRP A 93 -6.99 -15.12 18.69
N ASP A 94 -8.20 -14.76 18.25
CA ASP A 94 -8.43 -14.35 16.87
C ASP A 94 -7.70 -13.04 16.52
N ILE A 95 -7.46 -12.17 17.51
CA ILE A 95 -6.65 -10.95 17.33
C ILE A 95 -5.18 -11.33 17.09
N ALA A 96 -4.66 -12.34 17.80
CA ALA A 96 -3.30 -12.83 17.60
C ALA A 96 -3.11 -13.38 16.18
N PHE A 97 -4.08 -14.15 15.68
CA PHE A 97 -4.13 -14.61 14.30
C PHE A 97 -4.10 -13.44 13.31
N VAL A 98 -4.99 -12.45 13.48
CA VAL A 98 -5.05 -11.26 12.63
C VAL A 98 -3.72 -10.50 12.63
N CYS A 99 -3.10 -10.31 13.81
CA CYS A 99 -1.81 -9.63 13.94
C CYS A 99 -0.68 -10.37 13.22
N PHE A 100 -0.60 -11.70 13.37
CA PHE A 100 0.42 -12.48 12.69
C PHE A 100 0.26 -12.41 11.17
N TYR A 101 -0.96 -12.62 10.66
CA TYR A 101 -1.20 -12.56 9.22
C TYR A 101 -1.07 -11.13 8.66
N THR A 102 -1.28 -10.08 9.45
CA THR A 102 -0.95 -8.70 9.07
C THR A 102 0.55 -8.56 8.75
N VAL A 103 1.42 -9.17 9.56
CA VAL A 103 2.87 -9.20 9.32
C VAL A 103 3.21 -10.02 8.08
N VAL A 104 2.62 -11.21 7.93
CA VAL A 104 2.83 -12.09 6.77
C VAL A 104 2.40 -11.40 5.47
N LEU A 105 1.26 -10.70 5.47
CA LEU A 105 0.77 -9.96 4.32
C LEU A 105 1.66 -8.75 4.01
N THR A 106 2.18 -8.07 5.04
CA THR A 106 3.15 -6.96 4.86
C THR A 106 4.44 -7.46 4.21
N PHE A 107 4.98 -8.58 4.70
CA PHE A 107 6.12 -9.26 4.07
C PHE A 107 5.83 -9.60 2.61
N THR A 108 4.72 -10.29 2.36
CA THR A 108 4.33 -10.78 1.04
C THR A 108 4.16 -9.63 0.05
N ARG A 109 3.46 -8.56 0.46
CA ARG A 109 3.29 -7.33 -0.33
C ARG A 109 4.61 -6.76 -0.79
N GLU A 110 5.53 -6.53 0.15
CA GLU A 110 6.80 -5.90 -0.16
C GLU A 110 7.69 -6.77 -1.06
N VAL A 111 7.69 -8.10 -0.87
CA VAL A 111 8.38 -9.01 -1.79
C VAL A 111 7.76 -8.98 -3.19
N CYS A 112 6.43 -9.10 -3.29
CA CYS A 112 5.74 -9.06 -4.58
C CYS A 112 6.01 -7.73 -5.30
N MET A 113 5.94 -6.60 -4.60
CA MET A 113 6.15 -5.29 -5.21
C MET A 113 7.62 -5.04 -5.62
N GLN A 114 8.58 -5.41 -4.76
CA GLN A 114 10.00 -5.08 -5.01
C GLN A 114 10.71 -6.10 -5.90
N GLU A 115 10.41 -7.40 -5.73
CA GLU A 115 11.15 -8.48 -6.39
C GLU A 115 10.43 -9.03 -7.63
N MET A 116 9.09 -8.91 -7.72
CA MET A 116 8.32 -9.44 -8.86
C MET A 116 7.80 -8.32 -9.78
N LEU A 117 6.95 -7.44 -9.24
CA LEU A 117 6.22 -6.43 -10.02
C LEU A 117 7.12 -5.26 -10.42
N GLY A 118 8.04 -4.83 -9.56
CA GLY A 118 8.98 -3.75 -9.83
C GLY A 118 9.93 -4.04 -11.00
N PRO A 119 10.52 -5.26 -11.12
CA PRO A 119 11.24 -5.70 -12.31
C PRO A 119 10.34 -5.87 -13.52
N LEU A 120 9.16 -6.48 -13.37
CA LEU A 120 8.21 -6.66 -14.46
C LEU A 120 7.81 -5.32 -15.11
N ALA A 121 7.54 -4.30 -14.30
CA ALA A 121 7.26 -2.94 -14.75
C ALA A 121 8.40 -2.33 -15.59
N ARG A 122 9.67 -2.69 -15.31
CA ARG A 122 10.82 -2.25 -16.12
C ARG A 122 10.88 -2.96 -17.45
N VAL A 123 10.64 -4.26 -17.45
CA VAL A 123 10.61 -5.09 -18.66
C VAL A 123 9.50 -4.61 -19.60
N TRP A 124 8.35 -4.22 -19.04
CA TRP A 124 7.24 -3.65 -19.78
C TRP A 124 7.39 -2.16 -20.13
N GLY A 125 8.56 -1.57 -19.88
CA GLY A 125 8.92 -0.25 -20.41
C GLY A 125 8.41 0.96 -19.63
N ILE A 126 7.86 0.79 -18.42
CA ILE A 126 7.42 1.93 -17.60
C ILE A 126 8.64 2.69 -17.07
N LYS A 127 8.91 3.88 -17.62
CA LYS A 127 10.13 4.66 -17.30
C LYS A 127 10.05 5.40 -15.96
N SER A 128 8.89 5.97 -15.62
CA SER A 128 8.71 6.76 -14.39
C SER A 128 8.72 5.87 -13.15
N ARG A 129 9.55 6.22 -12.16
CA ARG A 129 9.62 5.51 -10.87
C ARG A 129 8.28 5.56 -10.11
N ALA A 130 7.59 6.69 -10.17
CA ALA A 130 6.28 6.86 -9.54
C ALA A 130 5.23 5.97 -10.22
N LYS A 131 5.14 6.00 -11.55
CA LYS A 131 4.22 5.13 -12.32
C LYS A 131 4.52 3.65 -12.09
N ARG A 132 5.80 3.26 -11.96
CA ARG A 132 6.19 1.89 -11.61
C ARG A 132 5.70 1.46 -10.23
N ALA A 133 5.80 2.34 -9.22
CA ALA A 133 5.31 2.06 -7.89
C ALA A 133 3.78 1.88 -7.89
N ARG A 134 3.05 2.77 -8.55
CA ARG A 134 1.58 2.68 -8.70
C ARG A 134 1.14 1.44 -9.45
N PHE A 135 1.82 1.11 -10.54
CA PHE A 135 1.59 -0.12 -11.28
C PHE A 135 1.78 -1.34 -10.37
N ALA A 136 2.86 -1.37 -9.57
CA ALA A 136 3.11 -2.46 -8.62
C ALA A 136 2.05 -2.53 -7.50
N GLU A 137 1.57 -1.38 -7.00
CA GLU A 137 0.48 -1.33 -6.01
C GLU A 137 -0.81 -1.95 -6.58
N ASN A 138 -1.22 -1.51 -7.77
CA ASN A 138 -2.44 -2.03 -8.41
C ASN A 138 -2.30 -3.52 -8.76
N MET A 139 -1.18 -3.93 -9.35
CA MET A 139 -0.96 -5.34 -9.67
C MET A 139 -0.88 -6.23 -8.43
N TYR A 140 -0.35 -5.75 -7.30
CA TYR A 140 -0.41 -6.48 -6.04
C TYR A 140 -1.85 -6.70 -5.61
N THR A 141 -2.70 -5.67 -5.64
CA THR A 141 -4.13 -5.80 -5.34
C THR A 141 -4.79 -6.82 -6.27
N ALA A 142 -4.51 -6.76 -7.57
CA ALA A 142 -5.06 -7.72 -8.53
C ALA A 142 -4.63 -9.17 -8.23
N LEU A 143 -3.36 -9.40 -7.91
CA LEU A 143 -2.84 -10.73 -7.54
C LEU A 143 -3.48 -11.25 -6.23
N TYR A 144 -3.56 -10.38 -5.21
CA TYR A 144 -4.18 -10.72 -3.93
C TYR A 144 -5.65 -11.13 -4.12
N VAL A 145 -6.44 -10.30 -4.83
CA VAL A 145 -7.86 -10.58 -5.06
C VAL A 145 -8.06 -11.82 -5.92
N THR A 146 -7.19 -12.07 -6.91
CA THR A 146 -7.27 -13.29 -7.74
C THR A 146 -7.16 -14.55 -6.88
N ALA A 147 -6.39 -14.52 -5.80
CA ALA A 147 -6.30 -15.63 -4.85
C ALA A 147 -7.47 -15.67 -3.87
N ILE A 148 -7.87 -14.52 -3.31
CA ILE A 148 -8.83 -14.46 -2.20
C ILE A 148 -10.30 -14.51 -2.65
N ALA A 149 -10.66 -13.86 -3.76
CA ALA A 149 -12.06 -13.75 -4.19
C ALA A 149 -12.69 -15.11 -4.57
N PRO A 150 -12.01 -16.02 -5.29
CA PRO A 150 -12.55 -17.35 -5.54
C PRO A 150 -12.78 -18.15 -4.25
N TRP A 151 -11.88 -18.02 -3.27
CA TRP A 151 -12.04 -18.64 -1.96
C TRP A 151 -13.21 -18.04 -1.19
N GLY A 152 -13.36 -16.71 -1.20
CA GLY A 152 -14.51 -16.02 -0.62
C GLY A 152 -15.84 -16.43 -1.24
N MET A 153 -15.90 -16.54 -2.57
CA MET A 153 -17.08 -17.06 -3.29
C MET A 153 -17.40 -18.50 -2.88
N HIS A 154 -16.39 -19.36 -2.76
CA HIS A 154 -16.56 -20.73 -2.28
C HIS A 154 -17.14 -20.74 -0.86
N VAL A 155 -16.57 -19.95 0.06
CA VAL A 155 -17.07 -19.83 1.44
C VAL A 155 -18.52 -19.33 1.46
N MET A 156 -18.85 -18.28 0.71
CA MET A 156 -20.21 -17.74 0.64
C MET A 156 -21.21 -18.74 0.04
N SER A 157 -20.79 -19.62 -0.88
CA SER A 157 -21.65 -20.66 -1.44
C SER A 157 -22.10 -21.71 -0.42
N ARG A 158 -21.40 -21.81 0.70
CA ARG A 158 -21.68 -22.74 1.80
C ARG A 158 -22.55 -22.11 2.89
N THR A 159 -22.99 -20.86 2.71
CA THR A 159 -23.84 -20.13 3.66
C THR A 159 -25.17 -19.75 3.01
N PRO A 160 -26.22 -19.43 3.81
CA PRO A 160 -27.50 -18.96 3.26
C PRO A 160 -27.40 -17.60 2.55
N VAL A 161 -26.23 -16.94 2.59
CA VAL A 161 -25.96 -15.65 1.94
C VAL A 161 -25.60 -15.82 0.46
N TRP A 162 -25.53 -17.05 -0.04
CA TRP A 162 -25.16 -17.34 -1.43
C TRP A 162 -25.88 -16.42 -2.43
N TYR A 163 -25.10 -15.87 -3.35
CA TYR A 163 -25.54 -14.88 -4.34
C TYR A 163 -26.21 -13.64 -3.73
N PHE A 164 -25.66 -13.16 -2.61
CA PHE A 164 -26.08 -11.94 -1.91
C PHE A 164 -27.54 -11.97 -1.43
N ASN A 165 -28.00 -13.14 -0.97
CA ASN A 165 -29.32 -13.26 -0.35
C ASN A 165 -29.34 -12.55 1.01
N THR A 166 -30.09 -11.46 1.10
CA THR A 166 -30.19 -10.61 2.30
C THR A 166 -30.93 -11.30 3.44
N HIS A 167 -31.95 -12.12 3.14
CA HIS A 167 -32.66 -12.88 4.16
C HIS A 167 -31.72 -13.82 4.90
N GLY A 168 -30.80 -14.46 4.17
CA GLY A 168 -29.77 -15.34 4.73
C GLY A 168 -28.75 -14.63 5.65
N MET A 169 -28.66 -13.30 5.59
CA MET A 169 -27.82 -12.51 6.50
C MET A 169 -28.41 -12.40 7.90
N TYR A 170 -29.73 -12.61 8.03
CA TYR A 170 -30.49 -12.39 9.27
C TYR A 170 -31.17 -13.65 9.80
N ALA A 171 -31.49 -14.60 8.92
CA ALA A 171 -32.03 -15.90 9.29
C ALA A 171 -31.10 -16.61 10.27
N ASP A 172 -31.68 -17.22 11.31
CA ASP A 172 -30.95 -17.96 12.35
C ASP A 172 -29.89 -17.15 13.11
N PHE A 173 -30.00 -15.82 13.10
CA PHE A 173 -29.13 -14.96 13.90
C PHE A 173 -29.40 -15.17 15.41
N PRO A 174 -28.38 -15.29 16.27
CA PRO A 174 -26.96 -14.99 16.02
C PRO A 174 -26.13 -16.14 15.45
N HIS A 175 -25.33 -15.83 14.42
CA HIS A 175 -24.35 -16.76 13.84
C HIS A 175 -23.08 -16.85 14.70
N ARG A 176 -23.17 -17.54 15.84
CA ARG A 176 -22.09 -17.60 16.83
C ARG A 176 -20.88 -18.42 16.39
N THR A 177 -21.11 -19.41 15.52
CA THR A 177 -20.09 -20.37 15.09
C THR A 177 -19.99 -20.41 13.59
N HIS A 178 -18.79 -20.70 13.10
CA HIS A 178 -18.49 -20.78 11.68
C HIS A 178 -17.59 -21.97 11.37
N ASP A 179 -17.71 -22.49 10.16
CA ASP A 179 -16.76 -23.47 9.62
C ASP A 179 -15.32 -22.89 9.61
N ALA A 180 -14.34 -23.78 9.71
CA ALA A 180 -12.91 -23.45 9.63
C ALA A 180 -12.58 -22.55 8.44
N SER A 181 -13.09 -22.89 7.24
CA SER A 181 -12.80 -22.13 6.02
C SER A 181 -13.43 -20.74 6.09
N PHE A 182 -14.68 -20.63 6.54
CA PHE A 182 -15.32 -19.33 6.77
C PHE A 182 -14.54 -18.47 7.75
N LYS A 183 -14.21 -19.01 8.92
CA LYS A 183 -13.51 -18.27 9.97
C LYS A 183 -12.12 -17.81 9.49
N CYS A 184 -11.36 -18.71 8.86
CA CYS A 184 -10.03 -18.41 8.34
C CYS A 184 -10.09 -17.31 7.26
N TYR A 185 -11.00 -17.43 6.30
CA TYR A 185 -11.21 -16.41 5.27
C TYR A 185 -11.55 -15.04 5.88
N TYR A 186 -12.48 -15.01 6.83
CA TYR A 186 -12.93 -13.78 7.45
C TYR A 186 -11.81 -13.09 8.25
N LEU A 187 -11.04 -13.84 9.04
CA LEU A 187 -9.91 -13.31 9.81
C LEU A 187 -8.74 -12.89 8.92
N LEU A 188 -8.47 -13.59 7.81
CA LEU A 188 -7.46 -13.19 6.85
C LEU A 188 -7.84 -11.89 6.13
N GLN A 189 -9.11 -11.71 5.80
CA GLN A 189 -9.58 -10.42 5.27
C GLN A 189 -9.43 -9.31 6.31
N ALA A 190 -9.75 -9.56 7.57
CA ALA A 190 -9.47 -8.59 8.65
C ALA A 190 -7.98 -8.26 8.75
N ALA A 191 -7.08 -9.25 8.61
CA ALA A 191 -5.63 -9.05 8.58
C ALA A 191 -5.16 -8.24 7.37
N PHE A 192 -5.77 -8.43 6.20
CA PHE A 192 -5.49 -7.61 5.03
C PHE A 192 -5.89 -6.14 5.23
N TRP A 193 -7.08 -5.88 5.78
CA TRP A 193 -7.49 -4.51 6.10
C TRP A 193 -6.62 -3.87 7.18
N ALA A 194 -6.23 -4.63 8.20
CA ALA A 194 -5.25 -4.16 9.18
C ALA A 194 -3.89 -3.85 8.52
N GLN A 195 -3.44 -4.67 7.57
CA GLN A 195 -2.22 -4.43 6.79
C GLN A 195 -2.33 -3.15 5.95
N GLN A 196 -3.48 -2.86 5.35
CA GLN A 196 -3.69 -1.59 4.61
C GLN A 196 -3.60 -0.37 5.54
N VAL A 197 -4.15 -0.45 6.76
CA VAL A 197 -3.98 0.60 7.78
C VAL A 197 -2.50 0.79 8.12
N VAL A 198 -1.74 -0.29 8.33
CA VAL A 198 -0.29 -0.21 8.61
C VAL A 198 0.45 0.48 7.46
N VAL A 199 0.17 0.11 6.22
CA VAL A 199 0.77 0.74 5.03
C VAL A 199 0.46 2.23 4.95
N MET A 200 -0.79 2.61 5.24
CA MET A 200 -1.23 4.00 5.24
C MET A 200 -0.54 4.83 6.34
N VAL A 201 -0.54 4.33 7.58
CA VAL A 201 0.02 5.04 8.75
C VAL A 201 1.53 5.21 8.63
N LEU A 202 2.22 4.19 8.09
CA LEU A 202 3.67 4.25 7.86
C LEU A 202 4.05 5.05 6.60
N GLY A 203 3.07 5.53 5.82
CA GLY A 203 3.33 6.29 4.59
C GLY A 203 4.08 5.47 3.53
N LEU A 204 3.90 4.15 3.51
CA LEU A 204 4.54 3.26 2.54
C LEU A 204 3.93 3.41 1.14
N GLU A 205 2.75 4.00 1.06
CA GLU A 205 2.07 4.35 -0.19
C GLU A 205 2.09 5.88 -0.39
N GLN A 206 2.32 6.32 -1.63
CA GLN A 206 2.27 7.75 -1.95
C GLN A 206 0.86 8.29 -1.78
N ARG A 207 0.72 9.45 -1.12
CA ARG A 207 -0.58 10.11 -0.90
C ARG A 207 -1.23 10.44 -2.25
N ARG A 208 -2.54 10.20 -2.32
CA ARG A 208 -3.38 10.44 -3.50
C ARG A 208 -4.24 11.70 -3.28
N LYS A 209 -4.86 12.23 -4.34
CA LYS A 209 -5.78 13.38 -4.21
C LYS A 209 -6.98 13.08 -3.31
N ASP A 210 -7.44 11.83 -3.32
CA ASP A 210 -8.55 11.32 -2.50
C ASP A 210 -8.08 10.74 -1.15
N PHE A 211 -6.98 11.25 -0.58
CA PHE A 211 -6.41 10.69 0.65
C PHE A 211 -7.36 10.81 1.85
N GLN A 212 -8.11 11.91 1.97
CA GLN A 212 -9.02 12.11 3.10
C GLN A 212 -10.21 11.14 3.02
N GLU A 213 -10.76 10.97 1.83
CA GLU A 213 -11.84 10.01 1.56
C GLU A 213 -11.35 8.57 1.75
N LEU A 214 -10.11 8.27 1.36
CA LEU A 214 -9.48 6.99 1.60
C LEU A 214 -9.28 6.71 3.10
N VAL A 215 -8.89 7.71 3.90
CA VAL A 215 -8.78 7.60 5.37
C VAL A 215 -10.17 7.37 5.98
N ALA A 216 -11.17 8.18 5.60
CA ALA A 216 -12.54 8.02 6.07
C ALA A 216 -13.08 6.62 5.77
N HIS A 217 -12.81 6.10 4.58
CA HIS A 217 -13.12 4.73 4.20
C HIS A 217 -12.43 3.68 5.06
N HIS A 218 -11.14 3.85 5.40
CA HIS A 218 -10.45 2.91 6.28
C HIS A 218 -11.05 2.91 7.69
N VAL A 219 -11.44 4.08 8.22
CA VAL A 219 -12.13 4.16 9.50
C VAL A 219 -13.46 3.40 9.45
N VAL A 220 -14.28 3.65 8.43
CA VAL A 220 -15.58 2.98 8.26
C VAL A 220 -15.45 1.49 8.05
N THR A 221 -14.53 1.05 7.18
CA THR A 221 -14.33 -0.38 6.89
C THR A 221 -13.77 -1.14 8.08
N VAL A 222 -12.77 -0.61 8.78
CA VAL A 222 -12.25 -1.26 10.01
C VAL A 222 -13.34 -1.34 11.07
N ALA A 223 -14.16 -0.29 11.23
CA ALA A 223 -15.31 -0.33 12.15
C ALA A 223 -16.33 -1.41 11.73
N LEU A 224 -16.68 -1.50 10.45
CA LEU A 224 -17.58 -2.53 9.92
C LEU A 224 -17.03 -3.93 10.20
N VAL A 225 -15.76 -4.19 9.91
CA VAL A 225 -15.12 -5.49 10.14
C VAL A 225 -15.10 -5.85 11.63
N ALA A 226 -14.67 -4.93 12.48
CA ALA A 226 -14.57 -5.17 13.92
C ALA A 226 -15.95 -5.42 14.54
N LEU A 227 -16.94 -4.57 14.24
CA LEU A 227 -18.27 -4.67 14.81
C LEU A 227 -19.04 -5.88 14.26
N SER A 228 -18.92 -6.18 12.97
CA SER A 228 -19.61 -7.33 12.39
C SER A 228 -19.03 -8.66 12.89
N TYR A 229 -17.73 -8.76 13.14
CA TYR A 229 -17.16 -9.92 13.81
C TYR A 229 -17.61 -10.02 15.28
N ARG A 230 -17.51 -8.91 16.03
CA ARG A 230 -17.81 -8.84 17.46
C ARG A 230 -19.28 -9.10 17.81
N PHE A 231 -20.20 -8.68 16.94
CA PHE A 231 -21.65 -8.77 17.15
C PHE A 231 -22.33 -9.76 16.20
N HIS A 232 -21.61 -10.76 15.68
CA HIS A 232 -22.17 -11.88 14.90
C HIS A 232 -22.81 -11.53 13.54
N PHE A 233 -22.54 -10.34 12.99
CA PHE A 233 -22.97 -9.95 11.64
C PHE A 233 -22.00 -10.39 10.52
N ALA A 234 -21.23 -11.46 10.73
CA ALA A 234 -20.20 -11.90 9.79
C ALA A 234 -20.76 -12.31 8.42
N TYR A 235 -22.01 -12.79 8.37
CA TYR A 235 -22.72 -13.14 7.13
C TYR A 235 -23.02 -11.93 6.24
N MET A 236 -23.33 -10.78 6.83
CA MET A 236 -23.41 -9.53 6.10
C MET A 236 -22.00 -9.05 5.69
N GLY A 237 -21.00 -9.24 6.57
CA GLY A 237 -19.61 -8.90 6.30
C GLY A 237 -19.02 -9.61 5.08
N ILE A 238 -19.25 -10.92 4.92
CA ILE A 238 -18.72 -11.68 3.77
C ILE A 238 -19.32 -11.18 2.43
N ALA A 239 -20.59 -10.82 2.41
CA ALA A 239 -21.24 -10.24 1.23
C ALA A 239 -20.58 -8.91 0.84
N VAL A 240 -20.35 -8.02 1.82
CA VAL A 240 -19.67 -6.75 1.60
C VAL A 240 -18.24 -6.99 1.10
N TYR A 241 -17.45 -7.87 1.74
CA TYR A 241 -16.10 -8.20 1.28
C TYR A 241 -16.05 -8.63 -0.19
N ILE A 242 -16.90 -9.59 -0.59
CA ILE A 242 -16.88 -10.14 -1.95
C ILE A 242 -17.23 -9.08 -3.00
N THR A 243 -18.26 -8.25 -2.74
CA THR A 243 -18.58 -7.14 -3.66
C THR A 243 -17.40 -6.18 -3.82
N HIS A 244 -16.67 -5.94 -2.73
CA HIS A 244 -15.57 -5.00 -2.69
C HIS A 244 -14.34 -5.55 -3.41
N ASP A 245 -13.90 -6.74 -3.05
CA ASP A 245 -12.74 -7.41 -3.64
C ASP A 245 -12.87 -7.53 -5.16
N ILE A 246 -13.99 -8.10 -5.66
CA ILE A 246 -14.17 -8.33 -7.10
C ILE A 246 -14.13 -7.00 -7.86
N SER A 247 -14.79 -5.96 -7.37
CA SER A 247 -14.72 -4.64 -8.02
C SER A 247 -13.32 -4.02 -7.99
N ASP A 248 -12.56 -4.22 -6.92
CA ASP A 248 -11.20 -3.69 -6.78
C ASP A 248 -10.23 -4.41 -7.71
N PHE A 249 -10.45 -5.69 -8.01
CA PHE A 249 -9.71 -6.40 -9.06
C PHE A 249 -9.87 -5.73 -10.43
N PHE A 250 -11.10 -5.44 -10.86
CA PHE A 250 -11.30 -4.79 -12.16
C PHE A 250 -10.73 -3.38 -12.20
N LEU A 251 -10.83 -2.64 -11.09
CA LEU A 251 -10.22 -1.31 -10.97
C LEU A 251 -8.68 -1.40 -11.07
N ALA A 252 -8.07 -2.33 -10.33
CA ALA A 252 -6.63 -2.55 -10.33
C ALA A 252 -6.12 -2.98 -11.71
N VAL A 253 -6.81 -3.90 -12.40
CA VAL A 253 -6.47 -4.33 -13.75
C VAL A 253 -6.59 -3.19 -14.74
N SER A 254 -7.68 -2.42 -14.68
CA SER A 254 -7.88 -1.28 -15.58
C SER A 254 -6.81 -0.20 -15.41
N LYS A 255 -6.40 0.09 -14.17
CA LYS A 255 -5.30 1.03 -13.90
C LYS A 255 -3.95 0.49 -14.36
N SER A 256 -3.70 -0.80 -14.15
CA SER A 256 -2.47 -1.44 -14.59
C SER A 256 -2.33 -1.42 -16.12
N LEU A 257 -3.43 -1.63 -16.86
CA LEU A 257 -3.44 -1.52 -18.32
C LEU A 257 -3.25 -0.08 -18.81
N ASN A 258 -3.75 0.92 -18.07
CA ASN A 258 -3.48 2.33 -18.33
C ASN A 258 -1.99 2.66 -18.23
N TYR A 259 -1.32 2.22 -17.14
CA TYR A 259 0.13 2.46 -16.97
C TYR A 259 1.00 1.76 -18.03
N LEU A 260 0.46 0.73 -18.69
CA LEU A 260 1.11 0.02 -19.79
C LEU A 260 0.74 0.55 -21.17
N GLU A 261 -0.13 1.56 -21.25
CA GLU A 261 -0.66 2.12 -22.50
C GLU A 261 -1.22 1.02 -23.43
N ASN A 262 -1.85 0.00 -22.83
CA ASN A 262 -2.34 -1.16 -23.57
C ASN A 262 -3.64 -0.82 -24.33
N ARG A 263 -3.78 -1.32 -25.57
CA ARG A 263 -4.98 -1.17 -26.40
C ARG A 263 -6.27 -1.66 -25.73
N LEU A 264 -6.18 -2.61 -24.80
CA LEU A 264 -7.34 -3.13 -24.05
C LEU A 264 -7.78 -2.22 -22.90
N GLN A 265 -7.08 -1.11 -22.63
CA GLN A 265 -7.40 -0.21 -21.53
C GLN A 265 -8.86 0.25 -21.57
N GLY A 266 -9.34 0.74 -22.72
CA GLY A 266 -10.71 1.26 -22.84
C GLY A 266 -11.78 0.20 -22.54
N VAL A 267 -11.58 -1.03 -23.02
CA VAL A 267 -12.47 -2.17 -22.74
C VAL A 267 -12.43 -2.52 -21.26
N SER A 268 -11.24 -2.66 -20.67
CA SER A 268 -11.08 -2.98 -19.25
C SER A 268 -11.70 -1.92 -18.33
N PHE A 269 -11.64 -0.64 -18.72
CA PHE A 269 -12.20 0.47 -17.97
C PHE A 269 -13.73 0.47 -18.04
N GLY A 270 -14.30 0.21 -19.22
CA GLY A 270 -15.75 0.03 -19.37
C GLY A 270 -16.28 -1.14 -18.53
N VAL A 271 -15.57 -2.28 -18.54
CA VAL A 271 -15.91 -3.43 -17.68
C VAL A 271 -15.80 -3.07 -16.20
N CYS A 272 -14.76 -2.34 -15.80
CA CYS A 272 -14.59 -1.86 -14.42
C CYS A 272 -15.80 -1.02 -13.97
N ILE A 273 -16.27 -0.08 -14.79
CA ILE A 273 -17.44 0.75 -14.46
C ILE A 273 -18.70 -0.11 -14.31
N ALA A 274 -18.94 -1.04 -15.24
CA ALA A 274 -20.11 -1.92 -15.18
C ALA A 274 -20.10 -2.79 -13.91
N VAL A 275 -18.96 -3.40 -13.59
CA VAL A 275 -18.80 -4.22 -12.37
C VAL A 275 -18.93 -3.37 -11.10
N TRP A 276 -18.34 -2.16 -11.09
CA TRP A 276 -18.48 -1.21 -9.99
C TRP A 276 -19.95 -0.87 -9.73
N ILE A 277 -20.70 -0.51 -10.77
CA ILE A 277 -22.13 -0.20 -10.64
C ILE A 277 -22.91 -1.40 -10.09
N TYR A 278 -22.68 -2.60 -10.63
CA TYR A 278 -23.41 -3.78 -10.19
C TYR A 278 -23.08 -4.17 -8.74
N LEU A 279 -21.80 -4.37 -8.42
CA LEU A 279 -21.39 -4.88 -7.11
C LEU A 279 -21.45 -3.80 -6.03
N ARG A 280 -20.90 -2.63 -6.33
CA ARG A 280 -20.65 -1.54 -5.38
C ARG A 280 -21.87 -0.63 -5.21
N HIS A 281 -22.83 -0.67 -6.13
CA HIS A 281 -24.11 0.04 -5.97
C HIS A 281 -25.32 -0.88 -5.96
N TYR A 282 -25.61 -1.64 -7.01
CA TYR A 282 -26.86 -2.42 -7.04
C TYR A 282 -26.93 -3.42 -5.87
N ILE A 283 -25.91 -4.27 -5.68
CA ILE A 283 -25.89 -5.24 -4.58
C ILE A 283 -25.78 -4.54 -3.22
N ASN A 284 -24.88 -3.57 -3.05
CA ASN A 284 -24.72 -2.87 -1.76
C ASN A 284 -25.97 -2.07 -1.36
N LEU A 285 -26.70 -1.47 -2.31
CA LEU A 285 -27.98 -0.82 -2.03
C LEU A 285 -29.07 -1.83 -1.63
N ARG A 286 -29.05 -3.07 -2.16
CA ARG A 286 -29.93 -4.14 -1.65
C ARG A 286 -29.60 -4.51 -0.21
N ILE A 287 -28.32 -4.63 0.13
CA ILE A 287 -27.89 -4.87 1.51
C ILE A 287 -28.32 -3.71 2.41
N LEU A 288 -28.09 -2.47 1.99
CA LEU A 288 -28.47 -1.27 2.73
C LEU A 288 -30.00 -1.17 2.92
N TYR A 289 -30.78 -1.49 1.88
CA TYR A 289 -32.23 -1.55 1.95
C TYR A 289 -32.69 -2.59 2.98
N SER A 290 -32.08 -3.78 3.00
CA SER A 290 -32.40 -4.82 3.99
C SER A 290 -32.13 -4.38 5.44
N ALA A 291 -31.21 -3.43 5.63
CA ALA A 291 -30.85 -2.86 6.92
C ALA A 291 -31.73 -1.66 7.34
N LEU A 292 -32.63 -1.16 6.49
CA LEU A 292 -33.54 -0.06 6.85
C LEU A 292 -34.45 -0.46 8.04
N PRO A 293 -34.80 0.50 8.91
CA PRO A 293 -35.79 0.26 9.95
C PRO A 293 -37.11 -0.25 9.35
N GLY A 294 -37.64 -1.37 9.85
CA GLY A 294 -38.84 -2.00 9.32
C GLY A 294 -38.61 -2.99 8.17
N SER A 295 -37.36 -3.15 7.70
CA SER A 295 -36.98 -4.15 6.70
C SER A 295 -36.46 -5.45 7.34
N GLU A 296 -35.85 -6.33 6.54
CA GLU A 296 -35.41 -7.68 6.92
C GLU A 296 -34.56 -7.72 8.20
N PHE A 297 -33.72 -6.71 8.46
CA PHE A 297 -32.95 -6.65 9.70
C PHE A 297 -33.85 -6.70 10.94
N SER A 298 -34.97 -5.97 10.94
CA SER A 298 -35.91 -5.92 12.06
C SER A 298 -37.00 -6.99 12.02
N THR A 299 -37.30 -7.56 10.85
CA THR A 299 -38.44 -8.48 10.67
C THR A 299 -38.05 -9.96 10.62
N VAL A 300 -36.82 -10.29 10.24
CA VAL A 300 -36.36 -11.69 10.14
C VAL A 300 -35.76 -12.14 11.48
N GLY A 301 -36.44 -13.02 12.19
CA GLY A 301 -35.99 -13.55 13.49
C GLY A 301 -36.13 -12.56 14.65
N PRO A 302 -35.60 -12.90 15.85
CA PRO A 302 -35.76 -12.07 17.04
C PRO A 302 -35.11 -10.69 16.90
N TYR A 303 -35.81 -9.65 17.35
CA TYR A 303 -35.36 -8.26 17.31
C TYR A 303 -35.42 -7.63 18.71
N GLU A 304 -34.68 -8.23 19.62
CA GLU A 304 -34.58 -7.80 21.02
C GLU A 304 -33.17 -8.05 21.54
N LEU A 305 -32.60 -7.09 22.27
CA LEU A 305 -31.25 -7.23 22.82
C LEU A 305 -31.26 -8.23 23.99
N ASN A 306 -30.49 -9.31 23.87
CA ASN A 306 -30.27 -10.25 24.96
C ASN A 306 -28.79 -10.66 25.03
N TRP A 307 -28.14 -10.32 26.14
CA TRP A 307 -26.72 -10.59 26.36
C TRP A 307 -26.42 -12.05 26.67
N GLU A 308 -27.34 -12.78 27.30
CA GLU A 308 -27.16 -14.19 27.63
C GLU A 308 -27.22 -15.07 26.38
N THR A 309 -28.12 -14.75 25.45
CA THR A 309 -28.22 -15.42 24.15
C THR A 309 -27.37 -14.77 23.07
N GLU A 310 -26.53 -13.79 23.42
CA GLU A 310 -25.72 -13.02 22.46
C GLU A 310 -26.53 -12.51 21.25
N GLN A 311 -27.81 -12.24 21.48
CA GLN A 311 -28.71 -11.68 20.49
C GLN A 311 -28.52 -10.18 20.46
N TYR A 312 -27.76 -9.72 19.48
CA TYR A 312 -27.40 -8.31 19.33
C TYR A 312 -28.27 -7.56 18.34
N LYS A 313 -29.25 -8.20 17.68
CA LYS A 313 -30.20 -7.51 16.81
C LYS A 313 -31.19 -6.69 17.63
N CYS A 314 -30.98 -5.39 17.62
CA CYS A 314 -31.83 -4.41 18.29
C CYS A 314 -31.79 -3.06 17.55
N PRO A 315 -32.64 -2.07 17.91
CA PRO A 315 -32.65 -0.75 17.31
C PRO A 315 -31.27 -0.06 17.27
N LEU A 316 -30.50 -0.16 18.34
CA LEU A 316 -29.16 0.43 18.40
C LEU A 316 -28.22 -0.22 17.36
N SER A 317 -28.18 -1.55 17.31
CA SER A 317 -27.35 -2.27 16.33
C SER A 317 -27.78 -1.98 14.89
N ASN A 318 -29.09 -1.80 14.65
CA ASN A 318 -29.63 -1.48 13.33
C ASN A 318 -29.15 -0.09 12.88
N VAL A 319 -29.27 0.94 13.75
CA VAL A 319 -28.83 2.31 13.45
C VAL A 319 -27.31 2.36 13.18
N ILE A 320 -26.51 1.68 14.00
CA ILE A 320 -25.05 1.64 13.82
C ILE A 320 -24.69 0.93 12.50
N THR A 321 -25.28 -0.24 12.25
CA THR A 321 -25.02 -1.03 11.04
C THR A 321 -25.43 -0.25 9.79
N PHE A 322 -26.64 0.31 9.78
CA PHE A 322 -27.14 1.12 8.69
C PHE A 322 -26.27 2.36 8.46
N GLY A 323 -25.90 3.08 9.52
CA GLY A 323 -25.06 4.27 9.43
C GLY A 323 -23.69 3.99 8.82
N LEU A 324 -23.04 2.89 9.22
CA LEU A 324 -21.75 2.49 8.67
C LEU A 324 -21.86 2.02 7.21
N LEU A 325 -22.88 1.24 6.87
CA LEU A 325 -23.12 0.82 5.48
C LEU A 325 -23.50 2.01 4.58
N ALA A 326 -24.28 2.97 5.08
CA ALA A 326 -24.63 4.19 4.37
C ALA A 326 -23.39 5.08 4.14
N ALA A 327 -22.51 5.21 5.14
CA ALA A 327 -21.25 5.93 4.99
C ALA A 327 -20.34 5.27 3.94
N LEU A 328 -20.24 3.94 3.98
CA LEU A 328 -19.52 3.17 2.97
C LEU A 328 -20.13 3.38 1.57
N GLN A 329 -21.45 3.37 1.45
CA GLN A 329 -22.16 3.61 0.19
C GLN A 329 -21.94 5.04 -0.35
N ALA A 330 -21.92 6.06 0.53
CA ALA A 330 -21.65 7.44 0.14
C ALA A 330 -20.23 7.60 -0.44
N LEU A 331 -19.23 6.96 0.17
CA LEU A 331 -17.86 6.93 -0.35
C LEU A 331 -17.79 6.20 -1.70
N ASN A 332 -18.50 5.08 -1.85
CA ASN A 332 -18.59 4.37 -3.13
C ASN A 332 -19.20 5.26 -4.24
N LEU A 333 -20.20 6.09 -3.92
CA LEU A 333 -20.80 7.04 -4.86
C LEU A 333 -19.82 8.14 -5.27
N PHE A 334 -19.04 8.66 -4.32
CA PHE A 334 -17.97 9.62 -4.61
C PHE A 334 -16.96 9.04 -5.62
N TRP A 335 -16.51 7.80 -5.42
CA TRP A 335 -15.58 7.18 -6.37
C TRP A 335 -16.23 6.81 -7.70
N LEU A 336 -17.51 6.46 -7.74
CA LEU A 336 -18.23 6.32 -9.01
C LEU A 336 -18.23 7.64 -9.78
N TYR A 337 -18.50 8.76 -9.11
CA TYR A 337 -18.42 10.08 -9.73
C TYR A 337 -17.03 10.32 -10.34
N CYS A 338 -15.94 10.00 -9.63
CA CYS A 338 -14.58 10.10 -10.17
C CYS A 338 -14.35 9.19 -11.39
N LEU A 339 -14.87 7.95 -11.36
CA LEU A 339 -14.77 7.00 -12.47
C LEU A 339 -15.53 7.50 -13.71
N LEU A 340 -16.77 7.97 -13.54
CA LEU A 340 -17.58 8.50 -14.63
C LEU A 340 -17.00 9.80 -15.19
N ARG A 341 -16.43 10.66 -14.34
CA ARG A 341 -15.71 11.86 -14.78
C ARG A 341 -14.49 11.50 -15.63
N SER A 342 -13.73 10.49 -15.21
CA SER A 342 -12.58 9.99 -15.98
C SER A 342 -13.03 9.35 -17.31
N ALA A 343 -14.16 8.64 -17.32
CA ALA A 343 -14.77 8.10 -18.53
C ALA A 343 -15.20 9.19 -19.51
N TYR A 344 -15.82 10.26 -19.00
CA TYR A 344 -16.18 11.42 -19.79
C TYR A 344 -14.95 12.05 -20.45
N LYS A 345 -13.87 12.28 -19.70
CA LYS A 345 -12.61 12.81 -20.25
C LYS A 345 -12.00 11.86 -21.29
N PHE A 346 -12.02 10.55 -21.05
CA PHE A 346 -11.50 9.57 -21.99
C PHE A 346 -12.27 9.55 -23.32
N VAL A 347 -13.59 9.55 -23.27
CA VAL A 347 -14.45 9.46 -24.46
C VAL A 347 -14.52 10.78 -25.23
N PHE A 348 -14.68 11.91 -24.54
CA PHE A 348 -14.94 13.20 -25.18
C PHE A 348 -13.69 14.04 -25.42
N LEU A 349 -12.63 13.87 -24.63
CA LEU A 349 -11.39 14.63 -24.77
C LEU A 349 -10.23 13.78 -25.31
N GLY A 350 -10.42 12.46 -25.47
CA GLY A 350 -9.36 11.54 -25.86
C GLY A 350 -8.23 11.42 -24.83
N VAL A 351 -8.45 11.89 -23.60
CA VAL A 351 -7.44 11.91 -22.53
C VAL A 351 -7.63 10.70 -21.64
N ALA A 352 -6.73 9.73 -21.78
CA ALA A 352 -6.67 8.51 -20.97
C ALA A 352 -6.03 8.74 -19.58
N LYS A 353 -6.41 9.81 -18.88
CA LYS A 353 -5.84 10.21 -17.59
C LYS A 353 -6.89 10.06 -16.48
N ASP A 354 -6.55 9.36 -15.40
CA ASP A 354 -7.40 9.21 -14.21
C ASP A 354 -7.24 10.45 -13.31
N ASP A 355 -8.33 11.16 -13.04
CA ASP A 355 -8.34 12.41 -12.27
C ASP A 355 -7.80 12.24 -10.84
N ARG A 356 -7.86 11.03 -10.30
CA ARG A 356 -7.34 10.71 -8.97
C ARG A 356 -5.80 10.68 -8.93
N SER A 357 -5.14 10.61 -10.08
CA SER A 357 -3.69 10.43 -10.23
C SER A 357 -2.92 11.70 -10.59
N GLU A 358 -3.57 12.86 -10.67
CA GLU A 358 -3.02 14.06 -11.31
C GLU A 358 -1.80 14.73 -10.62
N ASP A 359 -1.50 14.49 -9.34
CA ASP A 359 -0.28 15.04 -8.67
C ASP A 359 0.97 14.15 -8.85
N GLU A 360 0.88 13.08 -9.64
CA GLU A 360 1.95 12.07 -9.80
C GLU A 360 3.09 12.48 -10.75
N GLU A 361 2.96 13.61 -11.45
CA GLU A 361 3.99 14.14 -12.37
C GLU A 361 4.65 15.43 -11.85
N GLU A 362 4.03 16.16 -10.92
CA GLU A 362 4.49 17.50 -10.52
C GLU A 362 5.52 17.49 -9.37
N SER A 363 5.72 16.35 -8.70
CA SER A 363 6.71 16.22 -7.61
C SER A 363 8.18 16.09 -8.06
N VAL A 364 8.48 16.30 -9.35
CA VAL A 364 9.85 16.40 -9.89
C VAL A 364 10.24 17.87 -10.05
N ILE A 365 10.12 18.68 -8.99
CA ILE A 365 10.87 19.93 -8.92
C ILE A 365 12.23 19.58 -8.35
N GLN A 366 13.25 19.67 -9.21
CA GLN A 366 14.67 19.57 -8.82
C GLN A 366 14.92 20.54 -7.65
N PRO A 367 15.72 20.18 -6.62
CA PRO A 367 16.20 21.20 -5.70
C PRO A 367 17.01 22.20 -6.52
N SER A 368 16.47 23.40 -6.72
CA SER A 368 17.24 24.53 -7.20
C SER A 368 18.36 24.73 -6.19
N VAL A 369 19.58 24.44 -6.63
CA VAL A 369 20.77 24.97 -6.00
C VAL A 369 20.66 26.49 -6.16
N GLN A 370 20.09 27.16 -5.16
CA GLN A 370 20.31 28.58 -4.99
C GLN A 370 21.80 28.73 -4.71
N GLY A 371 22.57 29.00 -5.77
CA GLY A 371 23.89 29.57 -5.64
C GLY A 371 23.72 30.92 -4.96
N GLU A 372 24.36 31.09 -3.81
CA GLU A 372 24.67 32.41 -3.29
C GLU A 372 25.55 33.12 -4.32
N GLU A 373 24.98 34.07 -5.08
CA GLU A 373 25.79 35.12 -5.70
C GLU A 373 26.09 36.21 -4.67
N PRO A 374 27.33 36.75 -4.67
CA PRO A 374 27.74 37.76 -3.71
C PRO A 374 27.08 39.11 -4.03
N ALA A 375 26.69 39.81 -2.96
CA ALA A 375 26.06 41.13 -3.00
C ALA A 375 26.88 42.16 -3.80
N THR A 376 26.37 42.58 -4.95
CA THR A 376 26.81 43.79 -5.64
C THR A 376 26.10 45.01 -5.05
N VAL A 377 26.83 45.77 -4.24
CA VAL A 377 26.47 47.13 -3.83
C VAL A 377 26.52 48.03 -5.06
N GLY A 378 25.39 48.65 -5.39
CA GLY A 378 25.27 49.60 -6.49
C GLY A 378 26.03 50.89 -6.19
N ILE A 379 27.00 51.22 -7.04
CA ILE A 379 27.59 52.56 -7.14
C ILE A 379 27.26 53.06 -8.55
N SER A 380 26.64 54.24 -8.62
CA SER A 380 26.14 54.85 -9.86
C SER A 380 27.27 55.47 -10.69
N ALA A 381 27.09 55.46 -12.01
CA ALA A 381 28.08 55.77 -13.03
C ALA A 381 28.27 57.28 -13.28
N GLN A 382 28.69 58.04 -12.28
CA GLN A 382 29.11 59.45 -12.47
C GLN A 382 30.49 59.81 -11.89
N GLU A 383 31.26 58.86 -11.36
CA GLU A 383 32.51 59.17 -10.65
C GLU A 383 33.80 58.53 -11.22
N VAL A 384 33.74 57.89 -12.39
CA VAL A 384 34.91 57.22 -12.99
C VAL A 384 35.64 58.09 -14.04
N GLU A 385 35.13 59.27 -14.39
CA GLU A 385 35.68 60.09 -15.49
C GLU A 385 36.64 61.22 -15.05
N LYS A 386 37.29 61.11 -13.88
CA LYS A 386 38.23 62.16 -13.41
C LYS A 386 39.69 61.75 -13.21
N HIS A 387 40.05 60.47 -13.30
CA HIS A 387 41.45 60.06 -13.09
C HIS A 387 41.93 59.02 -14.09
N ARG A 388 42.15 59.44 -15.34
CA ARG A 388 43.07 58.75 -16.25
C ARG A 388 43.74 59.70 -17.24
N LYS A 389 44.47 60.67 -16.70
CA LYS A 389 45.60 61.31 -17.39
C LYS A 389 46.86 60.94 -16.59
N ASP A 390 47.65 60.02 -17.15
CA ASP A 390 49.11 60.10 -17.26
C ASP A 390 49.67 58.82 -17.92
N PHE A 391 50.60 59.04 -18.85
CA PHE A 391 51.37 58.19 -19.77
C PHE A 391 52.10 56.95 -19.13
N PRO A 392 52.82 56.07 -19.87
CA PRO A 392 52.64 55.56 -21.25
C PRO A 392 52.91 54.05 -21.50
N SER A 393 52.70 53.70 -22.77
CA SER A 393 53.02 52.52 -23.58
C SER A 393 54.25 51.64 -23.25
N ARG A 394 54.07 50.33 -23.49
CA ARG A 394 55.14 49.47 -24.04
C ARG A 394 54.57 48.34 -24.92
N VAL A 395 55.16 48.25 -26.12
CA VAL A 395 54.92 47.33 -27.23
C VAL A 395 55.67 46.01 -27.02
N THR A 396 55.11 44.92 -27.57
CA THR A 396 55.71 43.71 -28.23
C THR A 396 54.69 42.56 -28.06
N GLY A 397 54.29 41.71 -29.01
CA GLY A 397 54.74 41.39 -30.36
C GLY A 397 54.58 39.87 -30.56
N ASN A 398 53.98 39.44 -31.69
CA ASN A 398 53.82 38.07 -32.24
C ASN A 398 52.69 37.19 -31.66
N GLY A 399 51.83 36.52 -32.44
CA GLY A 399 51.70 36.37 -33.90
C GLY A 399 50.58 35.39 -34.28
N ALA A 400 50.13 35.52 -35.54
CA ALA A 400 49.43 34.55 -36.41
C ALA A 400 47.93 34.18 -36.17
N VAL A 401 47.13 34.94 -36.91
CA VAL A 401 45.85 34.69 -37.62
C VAL A 401 45.62 33.25 -38.15
N TYR A 402 44.38 32.72 -38.03
CA TYR A 402 43.51 32.32 -39.15
C TYR A 402 42.05 32.13 -38.70
N MET A 403 41.14 32.82 -39.40
CA MET A 403 39.68 32.76 -39.35
C MET A 403 39.21 32.38 -40.76
N GLN A 404 38.28 31.44 -40.91
CA GLN A 404 37.22 31.49 -41.95
C GLN A 404 36.17 30.39 -41.75
N GLY A 405 34.91 30.75 -42.02
CA GLY A 405 33.67 30.10 -41.56
C GLY A 405 33.01 29.07 -42.50
N PRO A 406 31.67 28.90 -42.43
CA PRO A 406 30.96 27.66 -42.76
C PRO A 406 30.29 27.64 -44.16
N LEU A 407 30.05 26.44 -44.72
CA LEU A 407 29.21 26.25 -45.91
C LEU A 407 28.18 25.12 -45.80
N GLN A 408 26.98 25.49 -46.25
CA GLN A 408 25.66 24.86 -46.45
C GLN A 408 25.55 23.38 -46.92
N GLY A 409 24.57 22.68 -46.35
CA GLY A 409 23.31 22.27 -47.02
C GLY A 409 23.30 21.19 -48.13
N ARG A 410 22.66 20.03 -47.87
CA ARG A 410 21.97 19.23 -48.90
C ARG A 410 20.86 18.33 -48.32
N LYS A 411 19.67 18.39 -48.93
CA LYS A 411 18.44 17.60 -48.69
C LYS A 411 18.39 16.34 -49.60
N PRO A 412 17.45 15.39 -49.38
CA PRO A 412 17.59 13.98 -49.75
C PRO A 412 17.01 13.59 -51.13
N ARG A 413 17.42 12.41 -51.59
CA ARG A 413 17.07 11.76 -52.87
C ARG A 413 15.87 10.82 -52.68
N LYS A 414 14.79 11.02 -53.45
CA LYS A 414 13.73 10.02 -53.70
C LYS A 414 14.17 9.13 -54.87
N THR A 415 13.84 7.84 -54.81
CA THR A 415 13.85 6.92 -55.96
C THR A 415 12.51 6.20 -56.01
N SER A 416 11.91 6.25 -57.19
CA SER A 416 10.78 5.46 -57.66
C SER A 416 11.21 4.03 -57.98
N GLN A 417 10.42 3.05 -57.56
CA GLN A 417 9.86 1.97 -58.40
C GLN A 417 8.71 1.31 -57.65
#